data_AF-A0A447UU64-F1
#
_entry.id   AF-A0A447UU64-F1
#
_cell.length_a   1.000
_cell.length_b   1.000
_cell.length_c   1.000
_cell.angle_alpha   90.00
_cell.angle_beta   90.00
_cell.angle_gamma   90.00
#
_symmetry.space_group_name_H-M   'P 1'
#
loop_
_entity.id
_entity.type
_entity.pdbx_description
1 polymer ?
#
loop_
_entity_poly.entity_id
_entity_poly.type
_entity_poly.pdbx_seq_one_letter_code
_entity_poly.pdbx_strand_id
1 'polypeptide(L)'
;MAKNNLVKIKGTKQVQSYINKEGKNFNNEFRNEMITKMREVSRELQLGINNAADGGVVPFTGNAMLYFFNKRATGVTCTIQVKDIQAQYLYGSIIERENIDKFIPTTDAKLTKQGNITGLKANLKSGKYKVVEHKDVKRIIDTRKKDKRVIARKENKARKIIFDFYKEADTRIIKVINNIQGQYSIRNPK
;
A
#
# COMPACT_ATOMS: atom_id res chain seq x y z
N MET A 1 75.55 6.63 -19.39
CA MET A 1 74.39 7.55 -19.36
C MET A 1 73.11 6.73 -19.28
N ALA A 2 72.32 6.87 -18.23
CA ALA A 2 71.04 6.16 -18.12
C ALA A 2 70.00 6.82 -19.05
N LYS A 3 69.44 6.06 -19.99
CA LYS A 3 68.33 6.52 -20.83
C LYS A 3 67.06 6.56 -19.98
N ASN A 4 66.64 7.74 -19.58
CA ASN A 4 65.31 7.95 -19.00
C ASN A 4 64.26 7.74 -20.08
N ASN A 5 63.67 6.54 -20.12
CA ASN A 5 62.50 6.23 -20.94
C ASN A 5 61.24 6.82 -20.26
N LEU A 6 61.08 8.14 -20.34
CA LEU A 6 59.84 8.80 -19.89
C LEU A 6 58.75 8.62 -20.96
N VAL A 7 57.80 7.73 -20.69
CA VAL A 7 56.61 7.54 -21.52
C VAL A 7 55.68 8.75 -21.33
N LYS A 8 55.49 9.55 -22.39
CA LYS A 8 54.58 10.70 -22.38
C LYS A 8 53.16 10.26 -22.77
N ILE A 9 52.31 10.03 -21.76
CA ILE A 9 50.89 9.72 -21.96
C ILE A 9 50.15 11.01 -22.37
N LYS A 10 49.52 11.00 -23.56
CA LYS A 10 48.69 12.10 -24.07
C LYS A 10 47.20 11.75 -23.93
N GLY A 11 46.31 12.74 -23.93
CA GLY A 11 44.85 12.50 -23.95
C GLY A 11 44.18 12.33 -22.58
N THR A 12 44.92 12.42 -21.47
CA THR A 12 44.40 12.18 -20.12
C THR A 12 43.28 13.14 -19.71
N LYS A 13 43.35 14.41 -20.13
CA LYS A 13 42.29 15.41 -19.85
C LYS A 13 40.97 15.11 -20.57
N GLN A 14 41.03 14.61 -21.81
CA GLN A 14 39.86 14.22 -22.59
C GLN A 14 39.20 12.99 -21.98
N VAL A 15 39.99 11.98 -21.61
CA VAL A 15 39.51 10.77 -20.94
C VAL A 15 38.88 11.12 -19.59
N GLN A 16 39.53 11.96 -18.78
CA GLN A 16 38.98 12.39 -17.49
C GLN A 16 37.66 13.15 -17.64
N SER A 17 37.56 14.05 -18.62
CA SER A 17 36.32 14.77 -18.93
C SER A 17 35.19 13.83 -19.37
N TYR A 18 35.51 12.84 -20.21
CA TYR A 18 34.55 11.84 -20.66
C TYR A 18 34.03 10.99 -19.50
N ILE A 19 34.92 10.42 -18.68
CA ILE A 19 34.54 9.62 -17.51
C ILE A 19 33.66 10.42 -16.56
N ASN A 20 34.02 11.68 -16.29
CA ASN A 20 33.22 12.55 -15.41
C ASN A 20 31.84 12.86 -15.98
N LYS A 21 31.72 13.03 -17.31
CA LYS A 21 30.44 13.28 -17.98
C LYS A 21 29.56 12.03 -17.97
N GLU A 22 30.10 10.90 -18.43
CA GLU A 22 29.34 9.65 -18.50
C GLU A 22 28.97 9.13 -17.11
N GLY A 23 29.85 9.29 -16.10
CA GLY A 23 29.52 8.95 -14.71
C GLY A 23 28.35 9.78 -14.16
N LYS A 24 28.27 11.07 -14.52
CA LYS A 24 27.12 11.92 -14.14
C LYS A 24 25.84 11.49 -14.86
N ASN A 25 25.92 11.16 -16.15
CA ASN A 25 24.78 10.68 -16.94
C ASN A 25 24.23 9.37 -16.38
N PHE A 26 25.10 8.38 -16.14
CA PHE A 26 24.72 7.10 -15.57
C PHE A 26 24.03 7.26 -14.22
N ASN A 27 24.58 8.11 -13.33
CA ASN A 27 23.94 8.40 -12.04
C ASN A 27 22.56 9.09 -12.21
N ASN A 28 22.39 9.97 -13.20
CA ASN A 28 21.08 10.58 -13.50
C ASN A 28 20.07 9.53 -14.00
N GLU A 29 20.48 8.69 -14.94
CA GLU A 29 19.66 7.65 -15.56
C GLU A 29 19.20 6.64 -14.50
N PHE A 30 20.14 6.10 -13.72
CA PHE A 30 19.84 5.19 -12.61
C PHE A 30 18.83 5.80 -11.62
N ARG A 31 19.06 7.04 -11.17
CA ARG A 31 18.14 7.70 -10.22
C ARG A 31 16.75 7.88 -10.83
N ASN A 32 16.65 8.24 -12.11
CA ASN A 32 15.37 8.41 -12.79
C ASN A 32 14.64 7.07 -12.98
N GLU A 33 15.36 6.02 -13.36
CA GLU A 33 14.80 4.67 -13.49
C GLU A 33 14.20 4.19 -12.16
N MET A 34 14.96 4.34 -11.07
CA MET A 34 14.50 3.98 -9.73
C MET A 34 13.27 4.79 -9.31
N ILE A 35 13.21 6.08 -9.65
CA ILE A 35 12.03 6.92 -9.36
C ILE A 35 10.79 6.41 -10.11
N THR A 36 10.95 6.05 -11.38
CA THR A 36 9.85 5.56 -12.22
C THR A 36 9.36 4.21 -11.74
N LYS A 37 10.26 3.24 -11.58
CA LYS A 37 9.90 1.88 -11.13
C LYS A 37 9.26 1.88 -9.74
N MET A 38 9.77 2.67 -8.79
CA MET A 38 9.15 2.75 -7.45
C MET A 38 7.80 3.46 -7.46
N ARG A 39 7.58 4.40 -8.38
CA ARG A 39 6.26 5.00 -8.59
C ARG A 39 5.27 3.97 -9.12
N GLU A 40 5.69 3.09 -10.02
CA GLU A 40 4.86 1.97 -10.51
C GLU A 40 4.49 1.01 -9.39
N VAL A 41 5.47 0.61 -8.56
CA VAL A 41 5.21 -0.21 -7.36
C VAL A 41 4.15 0.44 -6.46
N SER A 42 4.23 1.75 -6.21
CA SER A 42 3.21 2.46 -5.43
C SER A 42 1.80 2.36 -6.05
N ARG A 43 1.69 2.40 -7.38
CA ARG A 43 0.40 2.28 -8.09
C ARG A 43 -0.13 0.85 -8.04
N GLU A 44 0.74 -0.14 -8.18
CA GLU A 44 0.37 -1.55 -8.08
C GLU A 44 -0.12 -1.91 -6.67
N LEU A 45 0.56 -1.42 -5.63
CA LEU A 45 0.11 -1.60 -4.24
C LEU A 45 -1.27 -1.00 -4.03
N GLN A 46 -1.52 0.16 -4.62
CA GLN A 46 -2.82 0.80 -4.55
C GLN A 46 -3.92 0.00 -5.27
N LEU A 47 -3.63 -0.54 -6.45
CA LEU A 47 -4.55 -1.43 -7.15
C LEU A 47 -4.81 -2.72 -6.34
N GLY A 48 -3.75 -3.29 -5.74
CA GLY A 48 -3.86 -4.45 -4.86
C GLY A 48 -4.78 -4.21 -3.66
N ILE A 49 -4.62 -3.06 -3.00
CA ILE A 49 -5.51 -2.62 -1.92
C ILE A 49 -6.95 -2.47 -2.43
N ASN A 50 -7.17 -1.78 -3.56
CA ASN A 50 -8.50 -1.58 -4.13
C ASN A 50 -9.19 -2.91 -4.47
N ASN A 51 -8.48 -3.85 -5.09
CA ASN A 51 -9.01 -5.16 -5.46
C ASN A 51 -9.31 -6.03 -4.23
N ALA A 52 -8.42 -6.02 -3.22
CA ALA A 52 -8.65 -6.73 -1.96
C ALA A 52 -9.89 -6.22 -1.20
N ALA A 53 -10.33 -5.01 -1.52
CA ALA A 53 -11.47 -4.36 -0.93
C ALA A 53 -12.75 -4.46 -1.76
N ASP A 54 -12.69 -5.07 -2.94
CA ASP A 54 -13.82 -5.19 -3.84
C ASP A 54 -14.84 -6.14 -3.20
N GLY A 55 -15.85 -5.55 -2.53
CA GLY A 55 -16.77 -6.20 -1.59
C GLY A 55 -16.97 -5.46 -0.26
N GLY A 56 -16.16 -4.45 0.04
CA GLY A 56 -16.26 -3.58 1.19
C GLY A 56 -17.26 -2.43 1.00
N VAL A 57 -17.93 -2.02 2.08
CA VAL A 57 -18.94 -0.94 2.13
C VAL A 57 -18.42 0.41 1.64
N VAL A 58 -17.09 0.59 1.61
CA VAL A 58 -16.41 1.80 1.12
C VAL A 58 -15.29 1.35 0.20
N PRO A 59 -15.32 1.68 -1.10
CA PRO A 59 -14.20 1.41 -1.98
C PRO A 59 -12.97 2.16 -1.45
N PHE A 60 -11.82 1.51 -1.36
CA PHE A 60 -10.60 2.24 -1.04
C PHE A 60 -10.41 3.33 -2.08
N THR A 61 -10.27 4.56 -1.58
CA THR A 61 -10.19 5.71 -2.48
C THR A 61 -9.00 5.51 -3.42
N GLY A 62 -9.19 5.84 -4.70
CA GLY A 62 -8.13 5.84 -5.72
C GLY A 62 -6.95 6.78 -5.42
N ASN A 63 -6.79 7.26 -4.19
CA ASN A 63 -5.65 8.06 -3.73
C ASN A 63 -5.22 7.74 -2.27
N ALA A 64 -5.11 6.45 -1.91
CA ALA A 64 -4.70 6.00 -0.57
C ALA A 64 -3.18 5.98 -0.35
N MET A 65 -2.40 5.97 -1.44
CA MET A 65 -0.93 5.90 -1.40
C MET A 65 -0.29 7.28 -1.59
N LEU A 66 0.81 7.51 -0.90
CA LEU A 66 1.74 8.61 -1.09
C LEU A 66 3.05 8.06 -1.63
N TYR A 67 3.59 8.76 -2.62
CA TYR A 67 4.90 8.49 -3.16
C TYR A 67 5.72 9.76 -3.24
N PHE A 68 6.91 9.75 -2.64
CA PHE A 68 7.85 10.85 -2.71
C PHE A 68 9.28 10.32 -2.90
N PHE A 69 10.13 11.15 -3.49
CA PHE A 69 11.52 10.82 -3.74
C PHE A 69 12.43 11.99 -3.39
N ASN A 70 13.67 11.68 -3.00
CA ASN A 70 14.71 12.66 -2.75
C ASN A 70 16.00 12.22 -3.46
N LYS A 71 16.45 13.04 -4.42
CA LYS A 71 17.71 12.82 -5.15
C LYS A 71 18.88 13.33 -4.32
N ARG A 72 19.86 12.46 -4.08
CA ARG A 72 21.14 12.79 -3.45
C ARG A 72 22.26 12.72 -4.48
N ALA A 73 23.44 13.26 -4.15
CA ALA A 73 24.60 13.19 -5.03
C ALA A 73 24.96 11.74 -5.43
N THR A 74 24.79 10.80 -4.51
CA THR A 74 25.17 9.39 -4.65
C THR A 74 24.01 8.44 -4.92
N GLY A 75 22.77 8.93 -5.06
CA GLY A 75 21.63 8.04 -5.27
C GLY A 75 20.27 8.72 -5.11
N VAL A 76 19.26 7.91 -4.83
CA VAL A 76 17.89 8.37 -4.61
C VAL A 76 17.25 7.60 -3.47
N THR A 77 16.49 8.31 -2.64
CA THR A 77 15.58 7.70 -1.66
C THR A 77 14.17 7.78 -2.23
N CYS A 78 13.50 6.64 -2.34
CA CYS A 78 12.10 6.54 -2.74
C CYS A 78 11.29 6.07 -1.53
N THR A 79 10.19 6.76 -1.21
CA THR A 79 9.35 6.41 -0.07
C THR A 79 7.91 6.21 -0.53
N ILE A 80 7.32 5.11 -0.10
CA ILE A 80 5.93 4.73 -0.35
C ILE A 80 5.23 4.64 1.00
N GLN A 81 4.12 5.35 1.17
CA GLN A 81 3.37 5.42 2.42
C GLN A 81 1.86 5.31 2.17
N VAL A 82 1.13 4.81 3.16
CA VAL A 82 -0.35 4.88 3.19
C VAL A 82 -0.76 6.16 3.91
N LYS A 83 -1.69 6.95 3.37
CA LYS A 83 -2.16 8.20 4.01
C LYS A 83 -2.81 7.94 5.36
N ASP A 84 -2.52 8.76 6.36
CA ASP A 84 -3.03 8.64 7.74
C ASP A 84 -4.56 8.54 7.85
N ILE A 85 -5.31 9.37 7.11
CA ILE A 85 -6.79 9.35 7.13
C ILE A 85 -7.33 7.99 6.65
N GLN A 86 -6.65 7.36 5.69
CA GLN A 86 -7.01 6.03 5.22
C GLN A 86 -6.43 4.96 6.15
N ALA A 87 -5.21 5.18 6.67
CA ALA A 87 -4.54 4.32 7.63
C ALA A 87 -5.40 4.10 8.87
N GLN A 88 -6.12 5.08 9.43
CA GLN A 88 -6.97 4.82 10.60
C GLN A 88 -8.07 3.77 10.36
N TYR A 89 -8.73 3.81 9.19
CA TYR A 89 -9.72 2.79 8.81
C TYR A 89 -9.07 1.48 8.36
N LEU A 90 -7.86 1.56 7.81
CA LEU A 90 -7.10 0.47 7.21
C LEU A 90 -6.18 -0.28 8.17
N TYR A 91 -5.75 0.34 9.27
CA TYR A 91 -4.66 -0.13 10.12
C TYR A 91 -4.98 -1.52 10.65
N GLY A 92 -6.20 -1.69 11.18
CA GLY A 92 -6.68 -2.98 11.66
C GLY A 92 -7.00 -4.02 10.57
N SER A 93 -6.87 -3.68 9.29
CA SER A 93 -7.11 -4.59 8.14
C SER A 93 -5.88 -4.79 7.25
N ILE A 94 -4.83 -3.98 7.45
CA ILE A 94 -3.58 -3.97 6.68
C ILE A 94 -2.36 -4.31 7.55
N ILE A 95 -2.35 -3.90 8.82
CA ILE A 95 -1.15 -3.92 9.68
C ILE A 95 -1.34 -4.90 10.84
N GLU A 96 -2.43 -4.80 11.60
CA GLU A 96 -2.64 -5.63 12.80
C GLU A 96 -4.08 -6.14 12.93
N ARG A 97 -4.25 -7.33 13.52
CA ARG A 97 -5.57 -7.90 13.81
C ARG A 97 -6.14 -7.25 15.07
N GLU A 98 -6.74 -6.08 14.92
CA GLU A 98 -7.51 -5.51 16.03
C GLU A 98 -8.84 -6.24 16.20
N ASN A 99 -9.08 -6.65 17.44
CA ASN A 99 -10.36 -7.15 17.90
C ASN A 99 -11.32 -5.98 18.11
N ILE A 100 -12.43 -5.98 17.39
CA ILE A 100 -13.40 -4.90 17.47
C ILE A 100 -14.75 -5.44 17.87
N ASP A 101 -15.25 -4.85 18.95
CA ASP A 101 -16.61 -4.98 19.41
C ASP A 101 -17.58 -4.41 18.37
N LYS A 102 -18.22 -5.29 17.60
CA LYS A 102 -19.21 -4.88 16.60
C LYS A 102 -20.43 -5.78 16.60
N PHE A 103 -21.54 -5.23 16.09
CA PHE A 103 -22.75 -6.01 15.83
C PHE A 103 -22.59 -6.81 14.54
N ILE A 104 -22.54 -8.13 14.66
CA ILE A 104 -22.50 -9.07 13.54
C ILE A 104 -23.94 -9.41 13.15
N PRO A 105 -24.34 -9.22 11.88
CA PRO A 105 -25.66 -9.60 11.42
C PRO A 105 -25.89 -11.11 11.54
N THR A 106 -27.09 -11.51 11.91
CA THR A 106 -27.54 -12.92 11.88
C THR A 106 -28.14 -13.25 10.51
N THR A 107 -28.43 -14.54 10.27
CA THR A 107 -29.15 -15.00 9.07
C THR A 107 -30.54 -14.39 8.90
N ASP A 108 -31.14 -13.90 9.99
CA ASP A 108 -32.47 -13.28 9.99
C ASP A 108 -32.45 -11.79 9.61
N ALA A 109 -31.26 -11.21 9.44
CA ALA A 109 -31.06 -9.84 9.02
C ALA A 109 -31.23 -9.70 7.50
N LYS A 110 -32.00 -8.69 7.07
CA LYS A 110 -31.97 -8.26 5.67
C LYS A 110 -30.71 -7.46 5.43
N LEU A 111 -29.84 -7.96 4.55
CA LEU A 111 -28.57 -7.32 4.22
C LEU A 111 -28.65 -6.57 2.89
N THR A 112 -27.84 -5.52 2.77
CA THR A 112 -27.52 -4.90 1.49
C THR A 112 -26.52 -5.77 0.73
N LYS A 113 -26.26 -5.47 -0.56
CA LYS A 113 -25.22 -6.15 -1.35
C LYS A 113 -23.83 -6.10 -0.69
N GLN A 114 -23.58 -5.10 0.14
CA GLN A 114 -22.34 -4.89 0.88
C GLN A 114 -22.32 -5.57 2.26
N GLY A 115 -23.33 -6.37 2.60
CA GLY A 115 -23.40 -7.10 3.87
C GLY A 115 -23.84 -6.26 5.09
N ASN A 116 -24.32 -5.03 4.89
CA ASN A 116 -24.84 -4.19 5.97
C ASN A 116 -26.30 -4.50 6.28
N ILE A 117 -26.72 -4.34 7.53
CA ILE A 117 -28.14 -4.44 7.89
C ILE A 117 -28.93 -3.29 7.24
N THR A 118 -29.87 -3.64 6.36
CA THR A 118 -30.66 -2.67 5.60
C THR A 118 -31.46 -1.76 6.53
N GLY A 119 -31.28 -0.45 6.38
CA GLY A 119 -32.02 0.57 7.12
C GLY A 119 -31.73 0.62 8.62
N LEU A 120 -30.62 0.04 9.10
CA LEU A 120 -30.30 -0.09 10.53
C LEU A 120 -30.51 1.21 11.34
N LYS A 121 -29.90 2.32 10.90
CA LYS A 121 -29.98 3.62 11.57
C LYS A 121 -31.42 4.16 11.67
N ALA A 122 -32.17 4.11 10.58
CA ALA A 122 -33.54 4.60 10.53
C ALA A 122 -34.49 3.72 11.37
N ASN A 123 -34.29 2.40 11.35
CA ASN A 123 -35.10 1.45 12.12
C ASN A 123 -34.79 1.51 13.62
N LEU A 124 -33.54 1.77 14.02
CA LEU A 124 -33.19 2.06 15.41
C LEU A 124 -33.86 3.36 15.89
N LYS A 125 -33.78 4.44 15.10
CA LYS A 125 -34.38 5.73 15.45
C LYS A 125 -35.92 5.65 15.58
N SER A 126 -36.57 4.87 14.73
CA SER A 126 -38.03 4.68 14.75
C SER A 126 -38.52 3.63 15.76
N GLY A 127 -37.62 3.01 16.53
CA GLY A 127 -37.96 1.97 17.51
C GLY A 127 -38.37 0.62 16.92
N LYS A 128 -38.36 0.49 15.58
CA LYS A 128 -38.57 -0.79 14.86
C LYS A 128 -37.46 -1.78 15.17
N TYR A 129 -36.23 -1.30 15.35
CA TYR A 129 -35.13 -2.08 15.89
C TYR A 129 -34.78 -1.56 17.29
N LYS A 130 -34.43 -2.46 18.21
CA LYS A 130 -33.97 -2.11 19.55
C LYS A 130 -32.70 -2.86 19.90
N VAL A 131 -31.77 -2.16 20.56
CA VAL A 131 -30.63 -2.78 21.23
C VAL A 131 -31.14 -3.32 22.56
N VAL A 132 -30.90 -4.60 22.81
CA VAL A 132 -31.24 -5.26 24.07
C VAL A 132 -29.98 -5.88 24.66
N GLU A 133 -29.87 -5.79 25.98
CA GLU A 133 -28.76 -6.35 26.74
C GLU A 133 -29.35 -7.30 27.79
N HIS A 134 -28.81 -8.51 27.84
CA HIS A 134 -29.19 -9.48 28.86
C HIS A 134 -27.99 -10.36 29.19
N LYS A 135 -27.61 -10.41 30.47
CA LYS A 135 -26.45 -11.17 30.97
C LYS A 135 -25.19 -10.89 30.13
N ASP A 136 -24.86 -9.61 29.97
CA ASP A 136 -23.71 -9.09 29.20
C ASP A 136 -23.71 -9.40 27.70
N VAL A 137 -24.79 -9.99 27.17
CA VAL A 137 -24.95 -10.21 25.73
C VAL A 137 -25.82 -9.12 25.12
N LYS A 138 -25.17 -8.21 24.38
CA LYS A 138 -25.84 -7.18 23.57
C LYS A 138 -26.30 -7.75 22.23
N ARG A 139 -27.55 -7.49 21.85
CA ARG A 139 -28.17 -7.91 20.58
C ARG A 139 -29.02 -6.79 20.00
N ILE A 140 -29.24 -6.81 18.69
CA ILE A 140 -30.26 -5.97 18.04
C ILE A 140 -31.44 -6.87 17.68
N ILE A 141 -32.64 -6.45 18.05
CA ILE A 141 -33.89 -7.14 17.74
C ILE A 141 -34.81 -6.30 16.86
N ASP A 142 -35.56 -6.95 15.97
CA ASP A 142 -36.71 -6.37 15.27
C ASP A 142 -37.96 -6.49 16.14
N THR A 143 -38.48 -5.35 16.60
CA THR A 143 -39.63 -5.29 17.52
C THR A 143 -40.95 -5.67 16.85
N ARG A 144 -40.98 -5.74 15.52
CA ARG A 144 -42.16 -6.14 14.74
C ARG A 144 -42.30 -7.66 14.63
N LYS A 145 -41.26 -8.43 14.98
CA LYS A 145 -41.25 -9.90 14.91
C LYS A 145 -41.44 -10.51 16.30
N LYS A 146 -42.29 -11.53 16.39
CA LYS A 146 -42.44 -12.35 17.61
C LYS A 146 -41.34 -13.40 17.70
N ASP A 147 -41.12 -14.16 16.63
CA ASP A 147 -40.07 -15.18 16.51
C ASP A 147 -38.92 -14.75 15.59
N LYS A 148 -37.73 -15.33 15.77
CA LYS A 148 -36.51 -15.03 14.98
C LYS A 148 -36.23 -13.52 14.86
N ARG A 149 -36.43 -12.82 15.97
CA ARG A 149 -36.36 -11.35 16.04
C ARG A 149 -34.94 -10.81 16.16
N VAL A 150 -33.95 -11.65 16.46
CA VAL A 150 -32.56 -11.22 16.65
C VAL A 150 -31.90 -11.03 15.27
N ILE A 151 -31.61 -9.78 14.92
CA ILE A 151 -31.00 -9.42 13.62
C ILE A 151 -29.49 -9.15 13.72
N ALA A 152 -28.96 -8.93 14.93
CA ALA A 152 -27.51 -8.83 15.13
C ALA A 152 -27.11 -9.23 16.56
N ARG A 153 -25.89 -9.73 16.72
CA ARG A 153 -25.27 -10.02 18.02
C ARG A 153 -24.00 -9.21 18.16
N LYS A 154 -23.74 -8.66 19.35
CA LYS A 154 -22.44 -8.05 19.65
C LYS A 154 -21.46 -9.18 19.89
N GLU A 155 -20.45 -9.27 19.02
CA GLU A 155 -19.42 -10.28 19.11
C GLU A 155 -18.06 -9.60 18.99
N ASN A 156 -17.09 -10.14 19.72
CA ASN A 156 -15.70 -9.79 19.52
C ASN A 156 -15.18 -10.60 18.34
N LYS A 157 -14.88 -9.92 17.23
CA LYS A 157 -14.39 -10.56 16.01
C LYS A 157 -13.19 -9.82 15.47
N ALA A 158 -12.08 -10.52 15.34
CA ALA A 158 -10.90 -10.02 14.65
C ALA A 158 -11.25 -9.62 13.21
N ARG A 159 -10.71 -8.47 12.77
CA ARG A 159 -10.74 -8.12 11.34
C ARG A 159 -9.91 -9.13 10.55
N LYS A 160 -10.43 -9.55 9.40
CA LYS A 160 -9.65 -10.33 8.43
C LYS A 160 -8.65 -9.38 7.77
N ILE A 161 -7.37 -9.72 7.77
CA ILE A 161 -6.37 -9.02 6.96
C ILE A 161 -6.74 -9.28 5.50
N ILE A 162 -7.11 -8.22 4.78
CA ILE A 162 -7.49 -8.30 3.37
C ILE A 162 -6.29 -8.04 2.47
N PHE A 163 -5.28 -7.33 2.96
CA PHE A 163 -4.07 -6.98 2.22
C PHE A 163 -2.90 -6.75 3.18
N ASP A 164 -1.81 -7.51 3.04
CA ASP A 164 -0.58 -7.32 3.84
C ASP A 164 0.35 -6.35 3.11
N PHE A 165 0.34 -5.09 3.53
CA PHE A 165 1.06 -4.03 2.83
C PHE A 165 2.57 -4.25 2.82
N TYR A 166 3.16 -4.61 3.96
CA TYR A 166 4.61 -4.76 4.06
C TYR A 166 5.10 -5.94 3.21
N LYS A 167 4.41 -7.09 3.30
CA LYS A 167 4.76 -8.26 2.49
C LYS A 167 4.66 -8.00 0.99
N GLU A 168 3.57 -7.35 0.56
CA GLU A 168 3.35 -7.02 -0.85
C GLU A 168 4.35 -5.96 -1.35
N ALA A 169 4.66 -4.96 -0.54
CA ALA A 169 5.64 -3.93 -0.87
C ALA A 169 7.05 -4.54 -0.99
N ASP A 170 7.49 -5.31 -0.01
CA ASP A 170 8.82 -5.95 -0.01
C ASP A 170 8.99 -6.86 -1.23
N THR A 171 7.99 -7.69 -1.52
CA THR A 171 8.02 -8.59 -2.68
C THR A 171 8.21 -7.83 -3.99
N ARG A 172 7.54 -6.69 -4.16
CA ARG A 172 7.63 -5.88 -5.39
C ARG A 172 8.92 -5.06 -5.45
N ILE A 173 9.34 -4.48 -4.34
CA ILE A 173 10.59 -3.72 -4.24
C ILE A 173 11.79 -4.63 -4.54
N ILE A 174 11.83 -5.84 -3.98
CA ILE A 174 12.89 -6.81 -4.25
C ILE A 174 12.92 -7.18 -5.73
N LYS A 175 11.78 -7.35 -6.39
CA LYS A 175 11.72 -7.58 -7.84
C LYS A 175 12.31 -6.42 -8.64
N VAL A 176 12.02 -5.18 -8.26
CA VAL A 176 12.62 -4.00 -8.90
C VAL A 176 14.13 -4.03 -8.74
N ILE A 177 14.64 -4.28 -7.52
CA ILE A 177 16.07 -4.32 -7.20
C ILE A 177 16.79 -5.42 -7.97
N ASN A 178 16.23 -6.64 -8.01
CA ASN A 178 16.82 -7.78 -8.71
C ASN A 178 16.87 -7.60 -10.23
N ASN A 179 15.99 -6.75 -10.78
CA ASN A 179 15.93 -6.43 -12.21
C ASN A 179 16.67 -5.13 -12.56
N ILE A 180 17.47 -4.57 -11.64
CA ILE A 180 18.38 -3.48 -11.98
C ILE A 180 19.49 -4.07 -12.86
N GLN A 181 19.43 -3.81 -14.16
CA GLN A 181 20.50 -4.17 -15.07
C GLN A 181 21.53 -3.05 -15.12
N GLY A 182 22.76 -3.32 -14.66
CA GLY A 182 23.90 -2.45 -14.91
C GLY A 182 24.68 -2.95 -16.12
N GLN A 183 24.57 -2.27 -17.27
CA GLN A 183 25.45 -2.53 -18.41
C GLN A 183 26.34 -1.31 -18.65
N TYR A 184 27.62 -1.41 -18.30
CA TYR A 184 28.64 -0.43 -18.70
C TYR A 184 29.05 -0.72 -20.14
N SER A 185 28.63 0.13 -21.08
CA SER A 185 29.17 0.13 -22.43
C SER A 185 30.08 1.35 -22.62
N ILE A 186 31.40 1.12 -22.57
CA ILE A 186 32.38 2.13 -22.95
C ILE A 186 32.36 2.23 -24.47
N ARG A 187 31.83 3.34 -25.02
CA ARG A 187 31.93 3.63 -26.45
C ARG A 187 33.39 3.98 -26.77
N ASN A 188 34.09 3.12 -27.48
CA ASN A 188 35.38 3.47 -28.08
C ASN A 188 35.16 4.63 -29.07
N PRO A 189 35.83 5.79 -28.89
CA PRO A 189 35.88 6.78 -29.96
C PRO A 189 36.67 6.17 -31.13
N LYS A 190 36.06 6.17 -32.31
CA LYS A 190 36.77 5.93 -33.58
C LYS A 190 37.72 7.09 -33.87
#